data_AF-A0A7C3WLZ5-F1
#
_entry.id   AF-A0A7C3WLZ5-F1
#
_cell.length_a   1.000
_cell.length_b   1.000
_cell.length_c   1.000
_cell.angle_alpha   90.00
_cell.angle_beta   90.00
_cell.angle_gamma   90.00
#
_symmetry.space_group_name_H-M   'P 1'
#
loop_
_entity.id
_entity.type
_entity.pdbx_description
1 polymer ?
#
loop_
_entity_poly.entity_id
_entity_poly.type
_entity_poly.pdbx_seq_one_letter_code
_entity_poly.pdbx_strand_id
1 'polypeptide(L)'
;MIVVMKPDATPAEIQHVIQLVQQLGMKAHPIYGTERTVIAAIGSKRDECRQSVASSPGVESVVPILAPYKMASLEVKRERTVVRVGPLWVGNCHLGIIAGPCSVESYEQMLATARAVQAAGATALRGGAFKPRTSPYSFQGLKEEGLKILAAARQETGLPIVTEVLAASDVELVASYADVLQIGARNMQNYRLLEEAGASGKPVLLKRGPAATLEELLLAAEYILNAGNQNVILCERGIRT
;
A
#
# COMPACT_ATOMS: atom_id res chain seq x y z
N MET A 1 -22.89 -6.57 -3.09
CA MET A 1 -22.98 -5.19 -3.58
C MET A 1 -24.44 -4.76 -3.52
N ILE A 2 -24.68 -3.47 -3.41
CA ILE A 2 -26.01 -2.88 -3.47
C ILE A 2 -26.16 -2.24 -4.86
N VAL A 3 -27.20 -2.63 -5.58
CA VAL A 3 -27.57 -2.01 -6.85
C VAL A 3 -28.70 -1.04 -6.56
N VAL A 4 -28.46 0.24 -6.81
CA VAL A 4 -29.46 1.30 -6.68
C VAL A 4 -30.10 1.49 -8.06
N MET A 5 -31.41 1.28 -8.15
CA MET A 5 -32.17 1.52 -9.37
C MET A 5 -32.52 3.01 -9.47
N LYS A 6 -32.66 3.52 -10.70
CA LYS A 6 -33.19 4.87 -10.95
C LYS A 6 -34.61 4.99 -10.39
N PRO A 7 -35.04 6.20 -9.96
CA PRO A 7 -36.39 6.42 -9.43
C PRO A 7 -37.51 6.03 -10.41
N ASP A 8 -37.25 6.16 -11.71
CA ASP A 8 -38.17 5.86 -12.82
C ASP A 8 -37.96 4.47 -13.42
N ALA A 9 -37.14 3.61 -12.80
CA ALA A 9 -36.87 2.28 -13.30
C ALA A 9 -38.14 1.44 -13.39
N THR A 10 -38.39 0.89 -14.57
CA THR A 10 -39.58 0.08 -14.85
C THR A 10 -39.50 -1.28 -14.16
N PRO A 11 -40.65 -1.93 -13.87
CA PRO A 11 -40.65 -3.30 -13.34
C PRO A 11 -39.87 -4.30 -14.22
N ALA A 12 -39.86 -4.08 -15.54
CA ALA A 12 -39.11 -4.91 -16.49
C ALA A 12 -37.59 -4.75 -16.32
N GLU A 13 -37.10 -3.52 -16.12
CA GLU A 13 -35.68 -3.24 -15.85
C GLU A 13 -35.24 -3.80 -14.50
N ILE A 14 -36.07 -3.65 -13.46
CA ILE A 14 -35.82 -4.25 -12.14
C ILE A 14 -35.70 -5.77 -12.24
N GLN A 15 -36.64 -6.41 -12.95
CA GLN A 15 -36.62 -7.85 -13.14
C GLN A 15 -35.40 -8.31 -13.95
N HIS A 16 -35.01 -7.54 -14.98
CA HIS A 16 -33.82 -7.81 -15.77
C HIS A 16 -32.55 -7.78 -14.90
N VAL A 17 -32.39 -6.78 -14.04
CA VAL A 17 -31.24 -6.67 -13.13
C VAL A 17 -31.23 -7.81 -12.12
N ILE A 18 -32.39 -8.22 -11.57
CA ILE A 18 -32.51 -9.39 -10.69
C ILE A 18 -32.03 -10.67 -11.40
N GLN A 19 -32.49 -10.90 -12.63
CA GLN A 19 -32.08 -12.06 -13.43
C GLN A 19 -30.58 -12.04 -13.74
N LEU A 20 -30.04 -10.88 -14.12
CA LEU A 20 -28.62 -10.71 -14.36
C LEU A 20 -27.80 -11.06 -13.12
N VAL A 21 -28.17 -10.54 -11.95
CA VAL A 21 -27.50 -10.87 -10.68
C VAL A 21 -27.53 -12.38 -10.40
N GLN A 22 -28.65 -13.05 -10.67
CA GLN A 22 -28.80 -14.50 -10.50
C GLN A 22 -27.95 -15.31 -11.51
N GLN A 23 -27.89 -14.89 -12.78
CA GLN A 23 -27.07 -15.52 -13.82
C GLN A 23 -25.57 -15.43 -13.50
N LEU A 24 -25.16 -14.37 -12.82
CA LEU A 24 -23.79 -14.18 -12.33
C LEU A 24 -23.48 -15.02 -11.08
N GLY A 25 -24.41 -15.87 -10.63
CA GLY A 25 -24.25 -16.79 -9.51
C GLY A 25 -24.42 -16.14 -8.13
N MET A 26 -25.08 -14.97 -8.06
CA MET A 26 -25.36 -14.27 -6.81
C MET A 26 -26.85 -14.38 -6.45
N LYS A 27 -27.17 -14.30 -5.15
CA LYS A 27 -28.55 -14.14 -4.69
C LYS A 27 -28.94 -12.67 -4.78
N ALA A 28 -30.09 -12.39 -5.39
CA ALA A 28 -30.67 -11.06 -5.46
C ALA A 28 -31.80 -10.90 -4.44
N HIS A 29 -31.74 -9.85 -3.63
CA HIS A 29 -32.77 -9.48 -2.67
C HIS A 29 -33.26 -8.06 -2.96
N PRO A 30 -34.39 -7.92 -3.70
CA PRO A 30 -34.96 -6.61 -3.98
C PRO A 30 -35.65 -6.04 -2.73
N ILE A 31 -35.48 -4.73 -2.54
CA ILE A 31 -36.09 -3.90 -1.51
C ILE A 31 -36.81 -2.78 -2.24
N TYR A 32 -38.14 -2.83 -2.25
CA TYR A 32 -38.98 -1.83 -2.89
C TYR A 32 -39.23 -0.70 -1.90
N GLY A 33 -38.43 0.36 -2.00
CA GLY A 33 -38.62 1.58 -1.21
C GLY A 33 -39.72 2.49 -1.79
N THR A 34 -40.14 3.47 -1.00
CA THR A 34 -41.13 4.48 -1.43
C THR A 34 -40.58 5.42 -2.50
N GLU A 35 -39.27 5.68 -2.50
CA GLU A 35 -38.62 6.58 -3.46
C GLU A 35 -37.77 5.85 -4.49
N ARG A 36 -37.14 4.72 -4.11
CA ARG A 36 -36.24 3.96 -4.99
C ARG A 36 -36.30 2.47 -4.68
N THR A 37 -36.07 1.66 -5.71
CA THR A 37 -35.83 0.22 -5.54
C THR A 37 -34.34 -0.05 -5.40
N VAL A 38 -33.98 -0.91 -4.45
CA VAL A 38 -32.61 -1.31 -4.18
C VAL A 38 -32.51 -2.82 -4.27
N ILE A 39 -31.48 -3.36 -4.93
CA ILE A 39 -31.26 -4.81 -5.05
C ILE A 39 -29.96 -5.16 -4.33
N ALA A 40 -30.06 -5.91 -3.24
CA ALA A 40 -28.90 -6.46 -2.56
C ALA A 40 -28.43 -7.74 -3.27
N ALA A 41 -27.23 -7.70 -3.85
CA ALA A 41 -26.58 -8.83 -4.51
C ALA A 41 -25.56 -9.49 -3.57
N ILE A 42 -25.85 -10.73 -3.15
CA ILE A 42 -25.11 -11.50 -2.16
C ILE A 42 -24.45 -12.71 -2.82
N GLY A 43 -23.11 -12.80 -2.80
CA GLY A 43 -22.32 -13.90 -3.36
C GLY A 43 -20.83 -13.55 -3.43
N SER A 44 -19.94 -14.47 -3.79
CA SER A 44 -18.47 -14.23 -3.77
C SER A 44 -17.93 -13.50 -5.01
N LYS A 45 -18.61 -13.54 -6.16
CA LYS A 45 -18.18 -12.96 -7.45
C LYS A 45 -18.62 -11.50 -7.69
N ARG A 46 -18.62 -10.68 -6.64
CA ARG A 46 -19.23 -9.33 -6.69
C ARG A 46 -18.46 -8.33 -7.53
N ASP A 47 -17.13 -8.38 -7.50
CA ASP A 47 -16.28 -7.36 -8.13
C ASP A 47 -16.14 -7.58 -9.64
N GLU A 48 -16.01 -8.84 -10.07
CA GLU A 48 -15.90 -9.23 -11.48
C GLU A 48 -17.13 -8.83 -12.31
N CYS A 49 -18.32 -8.82 -11.68
CA CYS A 49 -19.58 -8.60 -12.38
C CYS A 49 -20.17 -7.20 -12.16
N ARG A 50 -19.48 -6.34 -11.40
CA ARG A 50 -19.95 -4.99 -11.05
C ARG A 50 -20.19 -4.13 -12.30
N GLN A 51 -19.26 -4.17 -13.25
CA GLN A 51 -19.33 -3.37 -14.48
C GLN A 51 -20.59 -3.71 -15.29
N SER A 52 -20.86 -5.00 -15.50
CA SER A 52 -22.00 -5.49 -16.27
C SER A 52 -23.35 -5.08 -15.67
N VAL A 53 -23.45 -5.14 -14.33
CA VAL A 53 -24.65 -4.69 -13.61
C VAL A 53 -24.77 -3.17 -13.65
N ALA A 54 -23.67 -2.42 -13.48
CA ALA A 54 -23.69 -0.96 -13.52
C ALA A 54 -24.09 -0.39 -14.90
N SER A 55 -23.81 -1.12 -15.99
CA SER A 55 -24.22 -0.75 -17.35
C SER A 55 -25.66 -1.11 -17.71
N SER A 56 -26.39 -1.80 -16.83
CA SER A 56 -27.74 -2.26 -17.14
C SER A 56 -28.75 -1.09 -17.16
N PRO A 57 -29.73 -1.10 -18.08
CA PRO A 57 -30.85 -0.15 -18.06
C PRO A 57 -31.57 -0.12 -16.71
N GLY A 58 -32.02 1.06 -16.29
CA GLY A 58 -32.65 1.27 -14.99
C GLY A 58 -31.69 1.31 -13.78
N VAL A 59 -30.40 1.01 -13.94
CA VAL A 59 -29.42 1.12 -12.83
C VAL A 59 -28.91 2.57 -12.72
N GLU A 60 -28.90 3.10 -11.50
CA GLU A 60 -28.34 4.41 -11.17
C GLU A 60 -26.90 4.28 -10.66
N SER A 61 -26.65 3.37 -9.73
CA SER A 61 -25.31 3.11 -9.20
C SER A 61 -25.18 1.72 -8.60
N VAL A 62 -23.94 1.23 -8.52
CA VAL A 62 -23.60 -0.03 -7.84
C VAL A 62 -22.57 0.26 -6.75
N VAL A 63 -22.98 0.05 -5.50
CA VAL A 63 -22.20 0.33 -4.30
C VAL A 63 -21.63 -0.99 -3.74
N PRO A 64 -20.30 -1.14 -3.60
CA PRO A 64 -19.73 -2.30 -2.94
C PRO A 64 -20.11 -2.32 -1.45
N ILE A 65 -20.32 -3.51 -0.88
CA ILE A 65 -20.61 -3.66 0.56
C ILE A 65 -19.32 -3.93 1.34
N LEU A 66 -18.40 -4.68 0.75
CA LEU A 66 -17.11 -5.02 1.34
C LEU A 66 -16.04 -4.10 0.76
N ALA A 67 -14.99 -3.86 1.55
CA ALA A 67 -13.81 -3.19 1.07
C ALA A 67 -13.18 -3.97 -0.12
N PRO A 68 -12.65 -3.28 -1.14
CA PRO A 68 -12.03 -3.94 -2.29
C PRO A 68 -10.67 -4.59 -1.95
N TYR A 69 -10.12 -4.31 -0.76
CA TYR A 69 -8.92 -4.92 -0.20
C TYR A 69 -9.32 -5.96 0.88
N LYS A 70 -8.70 -7.14 0.84
CA LYS A 70 -9.00 -8.27 1.74
C LYS A 70 -7.94 -8.44 2.82
N MET A 71 -6.69 -8.69 2.45
CA MET A 71 -5.59 -8.95 3.37
C MET A 71 -5.22 -7.75 4.24
N ALA A 72 -5.37 -6.54 3.70
CA ALA A 72 -5.17 -5.28 4.44
C ALA A 72 -6.36 -4.93 5.33
N SER A 73 -7.49 -5.64 5.22
CA SER A 73 -8.72 -5.36 5.97
C SER A 73 -8.73 -6.03 7.34
N LEU A 74 -9.20 -5.29 8.34
CA LEU A 74 -9.50 -5.84 9.68
C LEU A 74 -10.64 -6.86 9.67
N GLU A 75 -11.46 -6.88 8.60
CA GLU A 75 -12.52 -7.87 8.42
C GLU A 75 -11.96 -9.28 8.25
N VAL A 76 -10.82 -9.40 7.57
CA VAL A 76 -10.15 -10.68 7.32
C VAL A 76 -9.16 -10.99 8.44
N LYS A 77 -8.37 -10.00 8.88
CA LYS A 77 -7.40 -10.16 9.96
C LYS A 77 -7.67 -9.15 11.07
N ARG A 78 -8.35 -9.61 12.14
CA ARG A 78 -8.69 -8.76 13.29
C ARG A 78 -7.47 -8.40 14.14
N GLU A 79 -6.45 -9.25 14.16
CA GLU A 79 -5.22 -9.03 14.91
C GLU A 79 -4.38 -7.92 14.26
N ARG A 80 -4.01 -6.92 15.06
CA ARG A 80 -3.16 -5.81 14.60
C ARG A 80 -1.76 -6.32 14.30
N THR A 81 -1.29 -6.13 13.07
CA THR A 81 0.10 -6.46 12.68
C THR A 81 1.10 -5.62 13.47
N VAL A 82 2.17 -6.26 13.93
CA VAL A 82 3.37 -5.60 14.49
C VAL A 82 4.56 -6.01 13.64
N VAL A 83 5.17 -5.05 12.95
CA VAL A 83 6.39 -5.27 12.18
C VAL A 83 7.57 -5.06 13.12
N ARG A 84 8.46 -6.06 13.20
CA ARG A 84 9.62 -6.07 14.11
C ARG A 84 10.91 -6.29 13.32
N VAL A 85 11.85 -5.35 13.47
CA VAL A 85 13.17 -5.39 12.81
C VAL A 85 14.21 -4.90 13.81
N GLY A 86 14.85 -5.81 14.54
CA GLY A 86 15.74 -5.45 15.64
C GLY A 86 15.04 -4.51 16.65
N PRO A 87 15.58 -3.30 16.94
CA PRO A 87 14.95 -2.33 17.82
C PRO A 87 13.74 -1.60 17.22
N LEU A 88 13.50 -1.69 15.91
CA LEU A 88 12.33 -1.06 15.27
C LEU A 88 11.09 -1.92 15.45
N TRP A 89 10.10 -1.41 16.18
CA TRP A 89 8.78 -2.02 16.35
C TRP A 89 7.71 -1.02 15.90
N VAL A 90 6.86 -1.42 14.97
CA VAL A 90 5.80 -0.56 14.42
C VAL A 90 4.47 -1.31 14.39
N GLY A 91 3.45 -0.68 14.95
CA GLY A 91 2.09 -1.22 14.99
C GLY A 91 1.65 -1.68 16.38
N ASN A 92 0.35 -1.87 16.57
CA ASN A 92 -0.27 -2.26 17.84
C ASN A 92 0.28 -1.51 19.07
N CYS A 93 0.21 -0.17 19.04
CA CYS A 93 0.70 0.73 20.10
C CYS A 93 2.24 0.79 20.28
N HIS A 94 3.03 0.09 19.48
CA HIS A 94 4.47 0.32 19.39
C HIS A 94 4.79 1.50 18.47
N LEU A 95 5.55 2.46 19.00
CA LEU A 95 6.01 3.64 18.28
C LEU A 95 7.46 3.45 17.83
N GLY A 96 7.67 3.30 16.52
CA GLY A 96 9.00 3.30 15.92
C GLY A 96 9.40 4.70 15.45
N ILE A 97 10.65 5.08 15.70
CA ILE A 97 11.23 6.35 15.26
C ILE A 97 12.31 6.06 14.22
N ILE A 98 12.05 6.44 12.97
CA ILE A 98 12.97 6.27 11.84
C ILE A 98 13.54 7.65 11.48
N ALA A 99 14.83 7.87 11.73
CA ALA A 99 15.48 9.17 11.53
C ALA A 99 16.76 9.06 10.70
N GLY A 100 17.18 10.16 10.08
CA GLY A 100 18.39 10.21 9.25
C GLY A 100 18.23 11.13 8.03
N PRO A 101 19.30 11.33 7.26
CA PRO A 101 19.34 12.32 6.19
C PRO A 101 18.45 11.94 5.01
N CYS A 102 18.15 12.94 4.18
CA CYS A 102 17.41 12.74 2.93
C CYS A 102 18.21 11.87 1.93
N SER A 103 19.52 12.09 1.81
CA SER A 103 20.42 11.36 0.92
C SER A 103 21.64 10.90 1.71
N VAL A 104 22.27 9.82 1.27
CA VAL A 104 23.62 9.46 1.75
C VAL A 104 24.62 10.25 0.92
N GLU A 105 25.44 11.07 1.57
CA GLU A 105 26.35 12.02 0.89
C GLU A 105 27.82 11.69 1.13
N SER A 106 28.19 11.22 2.32
CA SER A 106 29.53 10.70 2.62
C SER A 106 29.51 9.69 3.78
N TYR A 107 30.62 8.98 3.97
CA TYR A 107 30.78 8.04 5.08
C TYR A 107 30.73 8.76 6.44
N GLU A 108 31.47 9.87 6.57
CA GLU A 108 31.57 10.66 7.79
C GLU A 108 30.21 11.25 8.17
N GLN A 109 29.50 11.83 7.18
CA GLN A 109 28.17 12.39 7.37
C GLN A 109 27.19 11.33 7.87
N MET A 110 27.21 10.14 7.28
CA MET A 110 26.28 9.08 7.63
C MET A 110 26.56 8.50 9.02
N LEU A 111 27.82 8.21 9.36
CA LEU A 111 28.18 7.66 10.67
C LEU A 111 27.95 8.67 11.80
N ALA A 112 28.29 9.95 11.60
CA ALA A 112 28.01 10.99 12.57
C ALA A 112 26.49 11.11 12.83
N THR A 113 25.69 11.07 11.76
CA THR A 113 24.22 11.10 11.88
C THR A 113 23.68 9.87 12.59
N ALA A 114 24.20 8.68 12.26
CA ALA A 114 23.77 7.42 12.86
C ALA A 114 23.94 7.41 14.39
N ARG A 115 25.11 7.83 14.89
CA ARG A 115 25.38 7.97 16.33
C ARG A 115 24.44 8.98 16.97
N ALA A 116 24.26 10.14 16.34
CA ALA A 116 23.42 11.21 16.88
C ALA A 116 21.94 10.78 17.00
N VAL A 117 21.38 10.13 15.98
CA VAL A 117 19.98 9.68 16.04
C VAL A 117 19.79 8.50 16.98
N GLN A 118 20.78 7.59 17.09
CA GLN A 118 20.76 6.51 18.08
C GLN A 118 20.73 7.08 19.50
N ALA A 119 21.62 8.03 19.81
CA ALA A 119 21.67 8.69 21.12
C ALA A 119 20.38 9.47 21.43
N ALA A 120 19.69 9.99 20.40
CA ALA A 120 18.40 10.64 20.54
C ALA A 120 17.20 9.68 20.69
N GLY A 121 17.43 8.35 20.65
CA GLY A 121 16.39 7.33 20.84
C GLY A 121 15.69 6.88 19.56
N ALA A 122 16.25 7.14 18.38
CA ALA A 122 15.73 6.56 17.14
C ALA A 122 15.86 5.03 17.16
N THR A 123 14.85 4.34 16.65
CA THR A 123 14.81 2.87 16.58
C THR A 123 15.21 2.33 15.21
N ALA A 124 15.43 3.21 14.24
CA ALA A 124 15.92 2.87 12.90
C ALA A 124 16.59 4.07 12.24
N LEU A 125 17.48 3.78 11.28
CA LEU A 125 18.22 4.77 10.52
C LEU A 125 17.71 4.79 9.07
N ARG A 126 17.41 5.97 8.54
CA ARG A 126 17.07 6.16 7.12
C ARG A 126 18.14 6.91 6.35
N GLY A 127 18.28 6.60 5.07
CA GLY A 127 19.13 7.34 4.14
C GLY A 127 18.83 6.94 2.69
N GLY A 128 18.77 7.92 1.78
CA GLY A 128 18.49 7.64 0.36
C GLY A 128 19.77 7.41 -0.42
N ALA A 129 20.07 6.16 -0.78
CA ALA A 129 21.18 5.81 -1.65
C ALA A 129 20.88 6.06 -3.14
N PHE A 130 19.60 5.93 -3.53
CA PHE A 130 19.08 6.25 -4.85
C PHE A 130 18.12 7.43 -4.73
N LYS A 131 18.20 8.41 -5.64
CA LYS A 131 17.38 9.62 -5.59
C LYS A 131 16.50 9.75 -6.84
N PRO A 132 15.15 9.75 -6.72
CA PRO A 132 14.26 10.01 -7.84
C PRO A 132 14.23 11.52 -8.09
N ARG A 133 15.07 11.99 -9.03
CA ARG A 133 15.21 13.41 -9.38
C ARG A 133 14.39 13.76 -10.60
N THR A 134 13.82 14.96 -10.60
CA THR A 134 13.15 15.54 -11.77
C THR A 134 14.16 15.99 -12.83
N SER A 135 15.34 16.46 -12.42
CA SER A 135 16.41 16.86 -13.32
C SER A 135 17.50 15.79 -13.39
N PRO A 136 17.98 15.41 -14.59
CA PRO A 136 19.05 14.43 -14.75
C PRO A 136 20.41 14.96 -14.24
N TYR A 137 20.60 16.28 -14.15
CA TYR A 137 21.85 16.92 -13.69
C TYR A 137 21.95 17.02 -12.17
N SER A 138 20.90 16.66 -11.44
CA SER A 138 20.91 16.65 -9.99
C SER A 138 21.68 15.45 -9.44
N PHE A 139 22.20 15.55 -8.22
CA PHE A 139 22.81 14.43 -7.51
C PHE A 139 21.88 13.21 -7.46
N GLN A 140 22.26 12.10 -8.09
CA GLN A 140 21.45 10.90 -8.24
C GLN A 140 21.53 9.93 -7.04
N GLY A 141 22.36 10.27 -6.04
CA GLY A 141 22.71 9.38 -4.95
C GLY A 141 23.99 8.58 -5.24
N LEU A 142 24.59 8.02 -4.18
CA LEU A 142 25.81 7.20 -4.26
C LEU A 142 25.53 5.75 -4.71
N LYS A 143 24.26 5.38 -4.95
CA LYS A 143 23.84 4.04 -5.37
C LYS A 143 24.39 2.97 -4.41
N GLU A 144 25.01 1.91 -4.93
CA GLU A 144 25.52 0.82 -4.11
C GLU A 144 26.58 1.28 -3.08
N GLU A 145 27.44 2.24 -3.41
CA GLU A 145 28.39 2.81 -2.43
C GLU A 145 27.65 3.46 -1.26
N GLY A 146 26.51 4.11 -1.52
CA GLY A 146 25.62 4.63 -0.49
C GLY A 146 25.01 3.51 0.38
N LEU A 147 24.68 2.36 -0.22
CA LEU A 147 24.18 1.19 0.52
C LEU A 147 25.26 0.58 1.42
N LYS A 148 26.51 0.50 0.94
CA LYS A 148 27.67 0.04 1.74
C LYS A 148 27.90 0.96 2.95
N ILE A 149 27.81 2.28 2.75
CA ILE A 149 27.90 3.26 3.85
C ILE A 149 26.77 3.04 4.88
N LEU A 150 25.53 2.82 4.43
CA LEU A 150 24.42 2.52 5.34
C LEU A 150 24.65 1.22 6.12
N ALA A 151 25.20 0.18 5.48
CA ALA A 151 25.54 -1.06 6.16
C ALA A 151 26.63 -0.89 7.22
N ALA A 152 27.64 -0.05 6.97
CA ALA A 152 28.63 0.32 7.98
C ALA A 152 28.00 1.07 9.16
N ALA A 153 27.08 2.01 8.89
CA ALA A 153 26.35 2.71 9.93
C ALA A 153 25.48 1.77 10.80
N ARG A 154 24.87 0.73 10.19
CA ARG A 154 24.19 -0.34 10.92
C ARG A 154 25.15 -1.15 11.78
N GLN A 155 26.33 -1.50 11.28
CA GLN A 155 27.33 -2.25 12.07
C GLN A 155 27.79 -1.45 13.29
N GLU A 156 27.97 -0.14 13.14
CA GLU A 156 28.39 0.76 14.23
C GLU A 156 27.31 0.92 15.31
N THR A 157 26.04 1.02 14.93
CA THR A 157 24.96 1.45 15.84
C THR A 157 23.92 0.36 16.16
N GLY A 158 23.92 -0.76 15.42
CA GLY A 158 22.85 -1.75 15.48
C GLY A 158 21.49 -1.25 15.01
N LEU A 159 21.37 -0.02 14.49
CA LEU A 159 20.11 0.51 13.98
C LEU A 159 19.77 -0.13 12.64
N PRO A 160 18.54 -0.64 12.46
CA PRO A 160 18.09 -1.21 11.20
C PRO A 160 17.97 -0.11 10.13
N ILE A 161 18.31 -0.47 8.89
CA ILE A 161 18.36 0.45 7.75
C ILE A 161 17.03 0.46 7.00
N VAL A 162 16.49 1.66 6.81
CA VAL A 162 15.34 1.95 5.95
C VAL A 162 15.81 2.78 4.76
N THR A 163 15.83 2.21 3.56
CA THR A 163 16.24 2.90 2.33
C THR A 163 15.27 2.64 1.19
N GLU A 164 15.21 3.59 0.25
CA GLU A 164 14.28 3.56 -0.87
C GLU A 164 14.82 2.74 -2.03
N VAL A 165 13.94 1.91 -2.61
CA VAL A 165 14.16 1.22 -3.87
C VAL A 165 13.32 1.89 -4.97
N LEU A 166 13.93 2.14 -6.13
CA LEU A 166 13.29 2.90 -7.21
C LEU A 166 12.79 2.02 -8.37
N ALA A 167 13.45 0.89 -8.62
CA ALA A 167 13.13 -0.03 -9.71
C ALA A 167 13.10 -1.47 -9.22
N ALA A 168 12.26 -2.30 -9.85
CA ALA A 168 12.12 -3.72 -9.49
C ALA A 168 13.46 -4.47 -9.59
N SER A 169 14.27 -4.16 -10.61
CA SER A 169 15.61 -4.74 -10.79
C SER A 169 16.59 -4.45 -9.66
N ASP A 170 16.36 -3.38 -8.87
CA ASP A 170 17.24 -3.00 -7.78
C ASP A 170 16.82 -3.63 -6.45
N VAL A 171 15.68 -4.32 -6.39
CA VAL A 171 15.12 -4.86 -5.13
C VAL A 171 16.08 -5.84 -4.47
N GLU A 172 16.62 -6.81 -5.22
CA GLU A 172 17.55 -7.81 -4.69
C GLU A 172 18.79 -7.14 -4.09
N LEU A 173 19.41 -6.23 -4.86
CA LEU A 173 20.57 -5.47 -4.41
C LEU A 173 20.25 -4.68 -3.14
N VAL A 174 19.19 -3.88 -3.14
CA VAL A 174 18.83 -3.03 -1.99
C VAL A 174 18.47 -3.89 -0.78
N ALA A 175 17.76 -5.01 -0.96
CA ALA A 175 17.38 -5.93 0.11
C ALA A 175 18.59 -6.63 0.79
N SER A 176 19.70 -6.80 0.06
CA SER A 176 20.94 -7.33 0.65
C SER A 176 21.56 -6.39 1.70
N TYR A 177 21.34 -5.08 1.58
CA TYR A 177 21.84 -4.08 2.52
C TYR A 177 20.77 -3.56 3.48
N ALA A 178 19.52 -3.44 3.05
CA ALA A 178 18.42 -2.87 3.83
C ALA A 178 17.74 -3.89 4.74
N ASP A 179 17.20 -3.38 5.86
CA ASP A 179 16.35 -4.16 6.76
C ASP A 179 14.86 -3.87 6.51
N VAL A 180 14.54 -2.70 5.99
CA VAL A 180 13.20 -2.31 5.50
C VAL A 180 13.32 -1.64 4.15
N LEU A 181 12.55 -2.12 3.17
CA LEU A 181 12.46 -1.50 1.84
C LEU A 181 11.42 -0.38 1.86
N GLN A 182 11.83 0.84 1.55
CA GLN A 182 10.89 1.95 1.35
C GLN A 182 10.45 2.02 -0.11
N ILE A 183 9.15 2.09 -0.35
CA ILE A 183 8.56 2.48 -1.63
C ILE A 183 8.13 3.94 -1.53
N GLY A 184 8.77 4.80 -2.31
CA GLY A 184 8.47 6.22 -2.35
C GLY A 184 7.08 6.52 -2.92
N ALA A 185 6.53 7.68 -2.55
CA ALA A 185 5.18 8.11 -2.97
C ALA A 185 4.98 8.15 -4.50
N ARG A 186 6.05 8.42 -5.28
CA ARG A 186 6.00 8.41 -6.75
C ARG A 186 5.83 7.01 -7.34
N ASN A 187 6.21 5.98 -6.57
CA ASN A 187 6.14 4.57 -6.95
C ASN A 187 5.00 3.83 -6.23
N MET A 188 4.09 4.52 -5.53
CA MET A 188 3.01 3.86 -4.78
C MET A 188 2.14 2.94 -5.68
N GLN A 189 1.96 3.27 -6.96
CA GLN A 189 1.21 2.45 -7.93
C GLN A 189 2.13 1.76 -8.94
N ASN A 190 3.42 1.64 -8.65
CA ASN A 190 4.34 0.86 -9.47
C ASN A 190 4.18 -0.63 -9.09
N TYR A 191 3.13 -1.27 -9.59
CA TYR A 191 2.72 -2.62 -9.17
C TYR A 191 3.81 -3.67 -9.35
N ARG A 192 4.61 -3.59 -10.42
CA ARG A 192 5.75 -4.49 -10.62
C ARG A 192 6.80 -4.35 -9.52
N LEU A 193 7.09 -3.13 -9.09
CA LEU A 193 7.98 -2.88 -7.97
C LEU A 193 7.38 -3.37 -6.64
N LEU A 194 6.07 -3.21 -6.45
CA LEU A 194 5.38 -3.68 -5.23
C LEU A 194 5.39 -5.21 -5.12
N GLU A 195 5.12 -5.92 -6.22
CA GLU A 195 5.19 -7.38 -6.30
C GLU A 195 6.60 -7.88 -5.95
N GLU A 196 7.62 -7.27 -6.56
CA GLU A 196 9.03 -7.65 -6.32
C GLU A 196 9.48 -7.32 -4.89
N ALA A 197 9.11 -6.15 -4.36
CA ALA A 197 9.38 -5.78 -2.97
C ALA A 197 8.70 -6.75 -1.99
N GLY A 198 7.48 -7.22 -2.31
CA GLY A 198 6.81 -8.28 -1.56
C GLY A 198 7.58 -9.60 -1.61
N ALA A 199 7.96 -10.06 -2.81
CA ALA A 199 8.69 -11.30 -3.02
C ALA A 199 10.05 -11.35 -2.30
N SER A 200 10.67 -10.19 -2.04
CA SER A 200 11.93 -10.09 -1.29
C SER A 200 11.85 -10.60 0.16
N GLY A 201 10.65 -10.68 0.74
CA GLY A 201 10.43 -11.08 2.14
C GLY A 201 10.87 -10.04 3.19
N LYS A 202 11.51 -8.94 2.79
CA LYS A 202 11.86 -7.83 3.68
C LYS A 202 10.62 -7.02 4.04
N PRO A 203 10.48 -6.49 5.27
CA PRO A 203 9.43 -5.54 5.57
C PRO A 203 9.42 -4.34 4.61
N VAL A 204 8.23 -3.90 4.21
CA VAL A 204 8.04 -2.82 3.23
C VAL A 204 7.37 -1.62 3.88
N LEU A 205 8.01 -0.45 3.80
CA LEU A 205 7.40 0.83 4.14
C LEU A 205 6.83 1.49 2.87
N LEU A 206 5.51 1.49 2.75
CA LEU A 206 4.79 2.01 1.60
C LEU A 206 4.30 3.44 1.87
N LYS A 207 4.79 4.41 1.11
CA LYS A 207 4.34 5.80 1.20
C LYS A 207 3.12 6.08 0.33
N ARG A 208 2.14 6.80 0.89
CA ARG A 208 0.97 7.26 0.15
C ARG A 208 1.36 8.15 -1.03
N GLY A 209 0.76 7.93 -2.19
CA GLY A 209 0.90 8.78 -3.36
C GLY A 209 0.22 10.13 -3.14
N PRO A 210 0.74 11.24 -3.68
CA PRO A 210 0.22 12.58 -3.39
C PRO A 210 -1.21 12.81 -3.89
N ALA A 211 -1.71 12.02 -4.84
CA ALA A 211 -3.07 12.10 -5.36
C ALA A 211 -3.91 10.87 -5.03
N ALA A 212 -3.38 9.95 -4.22
CA ALA A 212 -4.04 8.69 -3.93
C ALA A 212 -5.06 8.83 -2.80
N THR A 213 -6.22 8.21 -2.95
CA THR A 213 -7.18 7.93 -1.88
C THR A 213 -6.61 6.91 -0.88
N LEU A 214 -7.26 6.77 0.28
CA LEU A 214 -6.90 5.71 1.24
C LEU A 214 -7.19 4.32 0.69
N GLU A 215 -8.27 4.17 -0.10
CA GLU A 215 -8.59 2.93 -0.78
C GLU A 215 -7.48 2.50 -1.74
N GLU A 216 -6.98 3.41 -2.57
CA GLU A 216 -5.86 3.12 -3.48
C GLU A 216 -4.56 2.80 -2.75
N LEU A 217 -4.29 3.43 -1.59
CA LEU A 217 -3.13 3.07 -0.74
C LEU A 217 -3.25 1.64 -0.21
N LEU A 218 -4.44 1.25 0.27
CA LEU A 218 -4.68 -0.09 0.81
C LEU A 218 -4.64 -1.16 -0.31
N LEU A 219 -5.16 -0.85 -1.49
CA LEU A 219 -5.02 -1.71 -2.67
C LEU A 219 -3.56 -1.83 -3.13
N ALA A 220 -2.76 -0.75 -3.06
CA ALA A 220 -1.33 -0.85 -3.31
C ALA A 220 -0.62 -1.76 -2.29
N ALA A 221 -1.04 -1.73 -1.02
CA ALA A 221 -0.53 -2.65 0.00
C ALA A 221 -0.93 -4.11 -0.28
N GLU A 222 -2.11 -4.38 -0.84
CA GLU A 222 -2.53 -5.72 -1.25
C GLU A 222 -1.57 -6.37 -2.24
N TYR A 223 -0.96 -5.63 -3.17
CA TYR A 223 0.03 -6.20 -4.09
C TYR A 223 1.23 -6.80 -3.33
N ILE A 224 1.70 -6.12 -2.28
CA ILE A 224 2.79 -6.61 -1.43
C ILE A 224 2.32 -7.81 -0.59
N LEU A 225 1.14 -7.72 0.02
CA LEU A 225 0.56 -8.78 0.85
C LEU A 225 0.28 -10.06 0.05
N ASN A 226 -0.23 -9.91 -1.18
CA ASN A 226 -0.57 -11.01 -2.09
C ASN A 226 0.68 -11.70 -2.65
N ALA A 227 1.82 -11.00 -2.72
CA ALA A 227 3.12 -11.62 -2.99
C ALA A 227 3.65 -12.47 -1.81
N GLY A 228 2.89 -12.57 -0.70
CA GLY A 228 3.20 -13.41 0.45
C GLY A 228 3.83 -12.68 1.64
N ASN A 229 4.06 -11.37 1.54
CA ASN A 229 4.75 -10.60 2.56
C ASN A 229 3.80 -9.82 3.46
N GLN A 230 3.60 -10.31 4.68
CA GLN A 230 2.68 -9.74 5.67
C GLN A 230 3.26 -8.53 6.44
N ASN A 231 4.52 -8.16 6.19
CA ASN A 231 5.23 -7.12 6.94
C ASN A 231 5.18 -5.77 6.21
N VAL A 232 3.99 -5.17 6.14
CA VAL A 232 3.78 -3.86 5.48
C VAL A 232 3.55 -2.76 6.50
N ILE A 233 4.30 -1.66 6.38
CA ILE A 233 4.16 -0.42 7.14
C ILE A 233 3.61 0.66 6.21
N LEU A 234 2.44 1.21 6.51
CA LEU A 234 1.87 2.33 5.75
C LEU A 234 2.40 3.65 6.28
N CYS A 235 2.74 4.57 5.37
CA CYS A 235 3.28 5.89 5.70
C CYS A 235 2.48 7.00 4.99
N GLU A 236 1.66 7.72 5.77
CA GLU A 236 1.06 8.97 5.33
C GLU A 236 2.15 10.04 5.15
N ARG A 237 2.00 10.88 4.11
CA ARG A 237 3.01 11.87 3.71
C ARG A 237 2.45 13.15 3.08
N GLY A 238 1.15 13.38 3.21
CA GLY A 238 0.43 14.53 2.65
C GLY A 238 -0.04 14.31 1.20
N ILE A 239 -1.15 14.97 0.88
CA ILE A 239 -1.80 14.93 -0.44
C ILE A 239 -1.70 16.29 -1.15
N ARG A 240 -1.95 16.31 -2.45
CA ARG A 240 -2.19 17.52 -3.24
C ARG A 240 -3.64 17.96 -3.00
N THR A 241 -3.84 19.23 -2.66
CA THR A 241 -5.14 19.85 -2.42
C THR A 241 -5.40 20.98 -3.40
#